data_AF-A0A326QLM5-F1
#
_entry.id   AF-A0A326QLM5-F1
#
_cell.length_a   1.000
_cell.length_b   1.000
_cell.length_c   1.000
_cell.angle_alpha   90.00
_cell.angle_beta   90.00
_cell.angle_gamma   90.00
#
_symmetry.space_group_name_H-M   'P 1'
#
loop_
_entity.id
_entity.type
_entity.pdbx_description
1 polymer ?
#
loop_
_entity_poly.entity_id
_entity_poly.type
_entity_poly.pdbx_seq_one_letter_code
_entity_poly.pdbx_strand_id
1 'polypeptide(L)'
;MLPGPLLSASGRSALPPLGACLIAVALGLLLALSGCQGVGQPSQQVLLSALELQIALTQRSIATALALDPPGAPQVSRVRVSHQEKVPIGDRQGLHLSGQFDWRLANDPYRVDSAFELYLLRGEKGQSWRLARPSAEGDRPGWVTDPLPLKG
;
A
#
# COMPACT_ATOMS: atom_id res chain seq x y z
N MET A 1 -27.49 64.60 48.69
CA MET A 1 -28.56 63.64 49.06
C MET A 1 -28.81 62.73 47.88
N LEU A 2 -28.85 61.43 48.14
CA LEU A 2 -29.29 60.30 47.30
C LEU A 2 -28.44 59.84 46.07
N PRO A 3 -28.49 58.53 45.74
CA PRO A 3 -27.44 57.74 45.08
C PRO A 3 -27.87 57.14 43.73
N GLY A 4 -26.95 56.50 43.00
CA GLY A 4 -27.30 55.65 41.84
C GLY A 4 -26.08 55.12 41.07
N PRO A 5 -26.22 54.03 40.29
CA PRO A 5 -25.93 52.69 40.81
C PRO A 5 -24.73 51.99 40.13
N LEU A 6 -24.26 50.95 40.81
CA LEU A 6 -23.30 49.95 40.34
C LEU A 6 -23.94 49.07 39.25
N LEU A 7 -23.33 48.97 38.08
CA LEU A 7 -23.67 47.97 37.07
C LEU A 7 -22.56 46.93 36.97
N SER A 8 -22.86 45.81 37.63
CA SER A 8 -22.15 44.54 37.62
C SER A 8 -22.14 43.95 36.20
N ALA A 9 -20.96 43.87 35.58
CA ALA A 9 -20.77 43.11 34.34
C ALA A 9 -20.60 41.63 34.68
N SER A 10 -21.73 40.93 34.69
CA SER A 10 -21.82 39.49 34.87
C SER A 10 -21.20 38.79 33.64
N GLY A 11 -19.97 38.30 33.79
CA GLY A 11 -19.29 37.48 32.80
C GLY A 11 -20.01 36.13 32.66
N ARG A 12 -20.84 35.98 31.62
CA ARG A 12 -21.46 34.71 31.28
C ARG A 12 -20.40 33.81 30.64
N SER A 13 -19.87 32.88 31.43
CA SER A 13 -19.12 31.73 30.92
C SER A 13 -20.07 30.87 30.08
N ALA A 14 -20.04 31.04 28.76
CA ALA A 14 -20.77 30.19 27.84
C ALA A 14 -20.13 28.79 27.85
N LEU A 15 -20.66 27.91 28.69
CA LEU A 15 -20.36 26.48 28.59
C LEU A 15 -20.78 26.01 27.19
N PRO A 16 -19.90 25.34 26.42
CA PRO A 16 -20.25 24.87 25.10
C PRO A 16 -21.39 23.84 25.22
N PRO A 17 -22.36 23.85 24.29
CA PRO A 17 -23.45 22.89 24.33
C PRO A 17 -22.86 21.49 24.20
N LEU A 18 -23.26 20.57 25.07
CA LEU A 18 -22.82 19.15 25.07
C LEU A 18 -22.88 18.49 23.69
N GLY A 19 -23.78 18.95 22.81
CA GLY A 19 -23.87 18.51 21.41
C GLY A 19 -22.65 18.89 20.55
N ALA A 20 -22.01 20.03 20.78
CA ALA A 20 -20.80 20.43 20.05
C ALA A 20 -19.60 19.54 20.37
N CYS A 21 -19.47 19.10 21.64
CA CYS A 21 -18.45 18.11 22.02
C CYS A 21 -18.69 16.76 21.37
N LEU A 22 -19.94 16.28 21.32
CA LEU A 22 -20.27 15.01 20.68
C LEU A 22 -20.00 15.04 19.16
N ILE A 23 -20.33 16.14 18.49
CA ILE A 23 -20.03 16.33 17.06
C ILE A 23 -18.52 16.40 16.82
N ALA A 24 -17.76 17.10 17.67
CA ALA A 24 -16.31 17.17 17.55
C ALA A 24 -15.64 15.80 17.76
N VAL A 25 -16.11 15.01 18.73
CA VAL A 25 -15.64 13.64 18.97
C VAL A 25 -16.01 12.73 17.79
N ALA A 26 -17.23 12.82 17.27
CA ALA A 26 -17.66 12.04 16.10
C ALA A 26 -16.86 12.41 14.84
N LEU A 27 -16.59 13.69 14.61
CA LEU A 27 -15.80 14.17 13.47
C LEU A 27 -14.33 13.77 13.60
N GLY A 28 -13.76 13.84 14.82
CA GLY A 28 -12.42 13.33 15.12
C GLY A 28 -12.31 11.81 14.92
N LEU A 29 -13.35 11.06 15.28
CA LEU A 29 -13.41 9.62 15.05
C LEU A 29 -13.47 9.30 13.54
N LEU A 30 -14.30 10.03 12.76
CA LEU A 30 -14.39 9.85 11.31
C LEU A 30 -13.08 10.15 10.59
N LEU A 31 -12.29 11.13 11.07
CA LEU A 31 -10.94 11.40 10.56
C LEU A 31 -9.95 10.27 10.93
N ALA A 32 -10.07 9.69 12.12
CA ALA A 32 -9.25 8.55 12.54
C ALA A 32 -9.63 7.23 11.81
N LEU A 33 -10.86 7.12 11.31
CA LEU A 33 -11.32 6.00 10.46
C LEU A 33 -10.93 6.14 8.98
N SER A 34 -10.23 7.21 8.60
CA SER A 34 -9.57 7.27 7.29
C SER A 34 -8.44 6.25 7.30
N GLY A 35 -8.78 5.00 6.97
CA GLY A 35 -7.85 3.89 6.90
C GLY A 35 -6.61 4.28 6.11
N CYS A 36 -5.47 3.74 6.50
CA CYS A 36 -4.13 4.00 5.97
C CYS A 36 -4.06 3.91 4.44
N GLN A 37 -4.56 4.93 3.74
CA GLN A 37 -4.37 5.20 2.32
C GLN A 37 -3.45 6.42 2.28
N GLY A 38 -2.21 6.21 2.70
CA GLY A 38 -1.21 7.27 2.77
C GLY A 38 -0.86 7.75 1.36
N VAL A 39 -0.66 9.07 1.22
CA VAL A 39 -0.12 9.64 -0.02
C VAL A 39 1.17 8.91 -0.39
N GLY A 40 1.17 8.21 -1.52
CA GLY A 40 2.31 7.39 -1.99
C GLY A 40 2.16 5.88 -1.82
N GLN A 41 1.00 5.38 -1.40
CA GLN A 41 0.71 3.95 -1.37
C GLN A 41 0.37 3.41 -2.77
N PRO A 42 0.86 2.22 -3.15
CA PRO A 42 0.49 1.59 -4.42
C PRO A 42 -1.00 1.24 -4.42
N SER A 43 -1.66 1.41 -5.57
CA SER A 43 -3.04 0.97 -5.74
C SER A 43 -3.12 -0.57 -5.71
N GLN A 44 -4.31 -1.11 -5.44
CA GLN A 44 -4.52 -2.55 -5.46
C GLN A 44 -4.15 -3.17 -6.83
N GLN A 45 -4.43 -2.47 -7.94
CA GLN A 45 -4.07 -2.91 -9.29
C GLN A 45 -2.55 -3.00 -9.50
N VAL A 46 -1.78 -2.09 -8.90
CA VAL A 46 -0.31 -2.14 -8.92
C VAL A 46 0.18 -3.38 -8.19
N LEU A 47 -0.37 -3.69 -7.02
CA LEU A 47 -0.01 -4.90 -6.27
C LEU A 47 -0.33 -6.18 -7.04
N LEU A 48 -1.54 -6.26 -7.62
CA LEU A 48 -1.94 -7.41 -8.45
C LEU A 48 -0.98 -7.61 -9.63
N SER A 49 -0.67 -6.53 -10.36
CA SER A 49 0.21 -6.58 -11.53
C SER A 49 1.65 -6.94 -11.15
N ALA A 50 2.13 -6.47 -10.00
CA ALA A 50 3.46 -6.78 -9.49
C ALA A 50 3.57 -8.26 -9.05
N LEU A 51 2.55 -8.79 -8.36
CA LEU A 51 2.49 -10.20 -7.97
C LEU A 51 2.39 -11.12 -9.19
N GLU A 52 1.54 -10.78 -10.17
CA GLU A 52 1.47 -11.52 -11.43
C GLU A 52 2.83 -11.55 -12.15
N LEU A 53 3.50 -10.40 -12.23
CA LEU A 53 4.83 -10.29 -12.84
C LEU A 53 5.85 -11.15 -12.09
N GLN A 54 5.88 -11.11 -10.77
CA GLN A 54 6.79 -11.90 -9.95
C GLN A 54 6.59 -13.41 -10.18
N ILE A 55 5.34 -13.88 -10.21
CA ILE A 55 5.03 -15.29 -10.49
C ILE A 55 5.43 -15.64 -11.92
N ALA A 56 5.12 -14.79 -12.90
CA ALA A 56 5.47 -15.03 -14.31
C ALA A 56 6.98 -15.12 -14.53
N LEU A 57 7.77 -14.27 -13.86
CA LEU A 57 9.23 -14.31 -13.90
C LEU A 57 9.77 -15.62 -13.32
N THR A 58 9.23 -16.07 -12.19
CA THR A 58 9.60 -17.35 -11.57
C THR A 58 9.20 -18.54 -12.44
N GLN A 59 7.99 -18.55 -13.00
CA GLN A 59 7.54 -19.62 -13.88
C GLN A 59 8.40 -19.70 -15.14
N ARG A 60 8.81 -18.55 -15.71
CA ARG A 60 9.73 -18.52 -16.85
C ARG A 60 11.12 -19.04 -16.50
N SER A 61 11.67 -18.70 -15.33
CA SER A 61 12.98 -19.21 -14.92
C SER A 61 12.97 -20.72 -14.72
N ILE A 62 11.90 -21.27 -14.11
CA ILE A 62 11.68 -22.70 -13.95
C ILE A 62 11.53 -23.39 -15.31
N ALA A 63 10.68 -22.87 -16.19
CA ALA A 63 10.46 -23.43 -17.52
C ALA A 63 11.76 -23.46 -18.33
N THR A 64 12.56 -22.40 -18.26
CA THR A 64 13.88 -22.33 -18.93
C THR A 64 14.85 -23.37 -18.36
N ALA A 65 14.92 -23.52 -17.03
CA ALA A 65 15.80 -24.49 -16.39
C ALA A 65 15.43 -25.95 -16.69
N LEU A 66 14.14 -26.22 -16.89
CA LEU A 66 13.62 -27.55 -17.17
C LEU A 66 13.38 -27.82 -18.68
N ALA A 67 13.71 -26.86 -19.55
CA ALA A 67 13.41 -26.90 -20.99
C ALA A 67 11.92 -27.21 -21.30
N LEU A 68 11.01 -26.63 -20.52
CA LEU A 68 9.57 -26.75 -20.67
C LEU A 68 8.98 -25.51 -21.38
N ASP A 69 7.81 -25.67 -21.97
CA ASP A 69 7.03 -24.53 -22.42
C ASP A 69 6.55 -23.71 -21.20
N PRO A 70 6.64 -22.37 -21.25
CA PRO A 70 6.21 -21.54 -20.14
C PRO A 70 4.69 -21.64 -19.94
N PRO A 71 4.21 -21.81 -18.69
CA PRO A 71 2.79 -21.85 -18.42
C PRO A 71 2.13 -20.50 -18.75
N GLY A 72 0.82 -20.53 -19.02
CA GLY A 72 0.05 -19.31 -19.28
C GLY A 72 0.06 -18.32 -18.11
N ALA A 73 -0.42 -17.10 -18.34
CA ALA A 73 -0.38 -16.02 -17.35
C ALA A 73 -1.11 -16.40 -16.05
N PRO A 74 -0.45 -16.25 -14.87
CA PRO A 74 -1.08 -16.53 -13.59
C PRO A 74 -2.21 -15.54 -13.31
N GLN A 75 -3.21 -15.97 -12.55
CA GLN A 75 -4.28 -15.09 -12.08
C GLN A 75 -4.11 -14.83 -10.60
N VAL A 76 -4.05 -13.56 -10.22
CA VAL A 76 -3.90 -13.11 -8.84
C VAL A 76 -5.18 -12.41 -8.40
N SER A 77 -5.60 -12.64 -7.16
CA SER A 77 -6.79 -12.02 -6.57
C SER A 77 -6.65 -11.88 -5.05
N ARG A 78 -7.61 -11.15 -4.43
CA ARG A 78 -7.75 -11.05 -2.97
C ARG A 78 -6.47 -10.67 -2.21
N VAL A 79 -5.70 -9.72 -2.74
CA VAL A 79 -4.48 -9.20 -2.09
C VAL A 79 -4.83 -8.45 -0.81
N ARG A 80 -4.16 -8.82 0.29
CA ARG A 80 -4.25 -8.20 1.60
C ARG A 80 -2.85 -7.83 2.07
N VAL A 81 -2.59 -6.53 2.18
CA VAL A 81 -1.33 -6.04 2.74
C VAL A 81 -1.41 -6.07 4.25
N SER A 82 -0.46 -6.73 4.91
CA SER A 82 -0.35 -6.82 6.36
C SER A 82 0.70 -5.85 6.91
N HIS A 83 1.78 -5.62 6.15
CA HIS A 83 2.84 -4.70 6.54
C HIS A 83 3.32 -3.88 5.35
N GLN A 84 3.67 -2.63 5.61
CA GLN A 84 4.24 -1.72 4.62
C GLN A 84 5.23 -0.78 5.30
N GLU A 85 6.42 -0.68 4.74
CA GLU A 85 7.46 0.23 5.21
C GLU A 85 8.25 0.83 4.04
N LYS A 86 8.97 1.91 4.31
CA LYS A 86 9.87 2.54 3.33
C LYS A 86 11.26 1.94 3.51
N VAL A 87 11.87 1.49 2.41
CA VAL A 87 13.20 0.88 2.41
C VAL A 87 14.09 1.48 1.34
N PRO A 88 15.42 1.52 1.52
CA PRO A 88 16.35 1.88 0.45
C PRO A 88 16.43 0.76 -0.59
N ILE A 89 16.26 1.12 -1.86
CA ILE A 89 16.43 0.24 -3.03
C ILE A 89 17.44 0.93 -3.96
N GLY A 90 18.70 0.52 -3.86
CA GLY A 90 19.83 1.27 -4.42
C GLY A 90 19.88 2.69 -3.82
N ASP A 91 20.00 3.70 -4.68
CA ASP A 91 20.07 5.12 -4.26
C ASP A 91 18.70 5.77 -4.04
N ARG A 92 17.60 4.99 -4.12
CA ARG A 92 16.23 5.51 -4.13
C ARG A 92 15.42 4.94 -2.98
N GLN A 93 14.46 5.73 -2.48
CA GLN A 93 13.49 5.27 -1.49
C GLN A 93 12.38 4.47 -2.18
N GLY A 94 12.26 3.20 -1.82
CA GLY A 94 11.20 2.30 -2.24
C GLY A 94 10.23 1.95 -1.11
N LEU A 95 9.33 1.01 -1.40
CA LEU A 95 8.41 0.41 -0.45
C LEU A 95 8.67 -1.08 -0.37
N HIS A 96 8.69 -1.60 0.85
CA HIS A 96 8.61 -3.02 1.13
C HIS A 96 7.21 -3.33 1.65
N LEU A 97 6.54 -4.29 1.03
CA LEU A 97 5.18 -4.71 1.33
C LEU A 97 5.15 -6.21 1.57
N SER A 98 4.42 -6.65 2.59
CA SER A 98 4.16 -8.07 2.83
C SER A 98 2.71 -8.31 3.23
N GLY A 99 2.26 -9.54 3.01
CA GLY A 99 0.88 -9.91 3.30
C GLY A 99 0.49 -11.24 2.68
N GLN A 100 -0.79 -11.37 2.31
CA GLN A 100 -1.39 -12.59 1.77
C GLN A 100 -2.09 -12.30 0.44
N PHE A 101 -2.11 -13.27 -0.45
CA PHE A 101 -2.83 -13.19 -1.71
C PHE A 101 -3.28 -14.57 -2.19
N ASP A 102 -4.32 -14.56 -3.02
CA ASP A 102 -4.76 -15.76 -3.70
C ASP A 102 -4.24 -15.79 -5.12
N TRP A 103 -3.78 -16.94 -5.59
CA TRP A 103 -3.41 -17.12 -6.98
C TRP A 103 -3.74 -18.51 -7.53
N ARG A 104 -3.68 -18.61 -8.85
CA ARG A 104 -3.77 -19.87 -9.59
C ARG A 104 -3.00 -19.78 -10.89
N LEU A 105 -2.55 -20.92 -11.39
CA LEU A 105 -1.97 -21.04 -12.73
C LEU A 105 -3.06 -20.94 -13.80
N ALA A 106 -2.65 -20.59 -15.01
CA ALA A 106 -3.54 -20.69 -16.17
C ALA A 106 -3.99 -22.15 -16.33
N ASN A 107 -5.29 -22.34 -16.53
CA ASN A 107 -5.94 -23.65 -16.68
C ASN A 107 -5.91 -24.56 -15.44
N ASP A 108 -5.51 -24.02 -14.28
CA ASP A 108 -5.58 -24.75 -13.01
C ASP A 108 -6.89 -24.40 -12.26
N PRO A 109 -7.72 -25.39 -11.91
CA PRO A 109 -8.92 -25.15 -11.11
C PRO A 109 -8.61 -24.80 -9.65
N TYR A 110 -7.43 -25.16 -9.15
CA TYR A 110 -7.06 -24.96 -7.76
C TYR A 110 -6.57 -23.53 -7.50
N ARG A 111 -7.04 -22.97 -6.40
CA ARG A 111 -6.62 -21.66 -5.91
C ARG A 111 -5.77 -21.85 -4.67
N VAL A 112 -4.62 -21.19 -4.66
CA VAL A 112 -3.65 -21.25 -3.58
C VAL A 112 -3.63 -19.92 -2.86
N ASP A 113 -3.78 -19.94 -1.54
CA ASP A 113 -3.49 -18.80 -0.66
C ASP A 113 -1.99 -18.82 -0.35
N SER A 114 -1.32 -17.69 -0.50
CA SER A 114 0.13 -17.59 -0.34
C SER A 114 0.51 -16.27 0.30
N ALA A 115 1.52 -16.32 1.16
CA ALA A 115 2.17 -15.11 1.64
C ALA A 115 2.99 -14.47 0.51
N PHE A 116 3.09 -13.14 0.51
CA PHE A 116 3.97 -12.41 -0.38
C PHE A 116 4.91 -11.47 0.37
N GLU A 117 6.04 -11.23 -0.29
CA GLU A 117 6.99 -10.18 0.00
C GLU A 117 7.31 -9.47 -1.32
N LEU A 118 7.21 -8.15 -1.32
CA LEU A 118 7.23 -7.36 -2.55
C LEU A 118 7.89 -6.01 -2.34
N TYR A 119 8.82 -5.68 -3.24
CA TYR A 119 9.56 -4.42 -3.21
C TYR A 119 9.15 -3.57 -4.40
N LEU A 120 8.65 -2.36 -4.16
CA LEU A 120 8.24 -1.42 -5.19
C LEU A 120 9.09 -0.18 -5.20
N LEU A 121 9.48 0.22 -6.41
CA LEU A 121 10.09 1.51 -6.66
C LEU A 121 9.12 2.39 -7.44
N ARG A 122 8.93 3.62 -6.99
CA ARG A 122 8.15 4.59 -7.75
C ARG A 122 8.95 5.04 -8.98
N GLY A 123 8.32 5.16 -10.13
CA GLY A 123 8.94 5.69 -11.35
C GLY A 123 9.39 7.13 -11.16
N GLU A 124 10.31 7.61 -12.02
CA GLU A 124 10.92 8.95 -11.88
C GLU A 124 9.90 10.09 -11.86
N LYS A 125 8.83 9.97 -12.66
CA LYS A 125 7.72 10.95 -12.71
C LYS A 125 6.67 10.74 -11.61
N GLY A 126 6.85 9.77 -10.72
CA GLY A 126 5.88 9.45 -9.66
C GLY A 126 4.58 8.78 -10.12
N GLN A 127 4.42 8.54 -11.43
CA GLN A 127 3.18 8.04 -12.04
C GLN A 127 3.20 6.55 -12.36
N SER A 128 4.37 5.93 -12.39
CA SER A 128 4.52 4.50 -12.64
C SER A 128 5.15 3.80 -11.43
N TRP A 129 5.03 2.48 -11.40
CA TRP A 129 5.65 1.62 -10.41
C TRP A 129 6.53 0.59 -11.10
N ARG A 130 7.60 0.18 -10.44
CA ARG A 130 8.54 -0.85 -10.88
C ARG A 130 8.66 -1.88 -9.78
N LEU A 131 8.65 -3.16 -10.16
CA LEU A 131 8.97 -4.25 -9.25
C LEU A 131 10.49 -4.27 -9.07
N ALA A 132 10.95 -4.15 -7.83
CA ALA A 132 12.35 -4.33 -7.48
C ALA A 132 12.55 -5.75 -6.95
N ARG A 133 13.64 -6.39 -7.34
CA ARG A 133 14.00 -7.73 -6.87
C ARG A 133 15.45 -7.71 -6.39
N PRO A 134 15.76 -8.33 -5.24
CA PRO A 134 17.14 -8.46 -4.81
C PRO A 134 17.90 -9.29 -5.85
N SER A 135 19.09 -8.81 -6.22
CA SER A 135 20.01 -9.51 -7.11
C SER A 135 21.19 -10.00 -6.30
N ALA A 136 21.50 -11.29 -6.45
CA ALA A 136 22.71 -11.90 -5.91
C ALA A 136 23.93 -11.71 -6.85
N GLU A 137 23.79 -10.88 -7.89
CA GLU A 137 24.83 -10.66 -8.88
C GLU A 137 25.89 -9.68 -8.35
N GLY A 138 27.06 -10.20 -8.01
CA GLY A 138 28.20 -9.42 -7.48
C GLY A 138 28.39 -9.51 -5.96
N ASP A 139 29.38 -8.78 -5.45
CA ASP A 139 29.83 -8.82 -4.04
C ASP A 139 28.99 -7.91 -3.11
N ARG A 140 28.01 -7.18 -3.66
CA ARG A 140 27.08 -6.32 -2.91
C ARG A 140 25.65 -6.69 -3.25
N PRO A 141 24.70 -6.67 -2.30
CA PRO A 141 23.29 -6.88 -2.58
C PRO A 141 22.80 -5.83 -3.60
N GLY A 142 22.59 -6.27 -4.83
CA GLY A 142 22.13 -5.45 -5.94
C GLY A 142 20.61 -5.47 -6.07
N TRP A 143 20.08 -4.61 -6.95
CA TRP A 143 18.65 -4.57 -7.25
C TRP A 143 18.43 -4.63 -8.75
N VAL A 144 17.56 -5.53 -9.19
CA VAL A 144 17.02 -5.54 -10.55
C VAL A 144 15.63 -4.92 -10.51
N THR A 145 15.31 -4.03 -11.47
CA THR A 145 13.98 -3.40 -11.52
C THR A 145 13.27 -3.66 -12.84
N ASP A 146 12.10 -4.27 -12.74
CA ASP A 146 11.23 -4.59 -13.86
C ASP A 146 10.06 -3.60 -13.91
N PRO A 147 9.77 -2.96 -15.05
CA PRO A 147 8.59 -2.09 -15.16
C PRO A 147 7.31 -2.90 -15.02
N LEU A 148 6.33 -2.38 -14.29
CA LEU A 148 5.01 -3.04 -14.25
C LEU A 148 4.29 -2.87 -15.60
N PRO A 149 3.62 -3.92 -16.10
CA PRO A 149 2.84 -3.83 -17.32
C PRO A 149 1.68 -2.85 -17.13
N LEU A 150 1.50 -1.96 -18.11
CA LEU A 150 0.35 -1.06 -18.15
C LEU A 150 -0.87 -1.88 -18.57
N LYS A 151 -1.78 -2.14 -17.64
CA LYS A 151 -3.10 -2.69 -17.96
C LYS A 151 -4.00 -1.49 -18.32
N GLY A 152 -4.34 -1.38 -19.60
CA GLY A 152 -5.25 -0.37 -20.14
C GLY A 152 -6.70 -0.58 -19.74
#